data_AF-A3V9J5-F1
#
_entry.id   AF-A3V9J5-F1
#
_cell.length_a   1.000
_cell.length_b   1.000
_cell.length_c   1.000
_cell.angle_alpha   90.00
_cell.angle_beta   90.00
_cell.angle_gamma   90.00
#
_symmetry.space_group_name_H-M   'P 1'
#
loop_
_entity.id
_entity.type
_entity.pdbx_description
1 polymer ?
#
loop_
_entity_poly.entity_id
_entity_poly.type
_entity_poly.pdbx_seq_one_letter_code
_entity_poly.pdbx_strand_id
1 'polypeptide(L)'
;MTGVGALPVLFGRTITRKWSDMLLGFAAGVMISASFFSLILPGLDIAKAETGSVWAAAAIAAGGIVLGALAVYAMNEALPHEHFIAGPEGADPGALSRIWLFVIAITIHNFPEGMAVGVGFGGGDVANGMSLATGIGLQNAPEGLAVAVALRGLGYAKGRSFLIALMTGLVEPVGGLIGVVAVTMAEALLPWGLTFAAGAMLYIISHEIIPETHRGGHQHRATTGLIVGLVLMMFLDVTLG
;
A
#
# COMPACT_ATOMS: atom_id res chain seq x y z
N MET A 1 0.28 -10.02 -4.71
CA MET A 1 1.43 -10.86 -4.24
C MET A 1 1.32 -11.25 -2.76
N THR A 2 0.33 -10.72 -2.05
CA THR A 2 0.00 -10.92 -0.62
C THR A 2 -0.06 -12.39 -0.22
N GLY A 3 -0.79 -13.21 -0.97
CA GLY A 3 -0.84 -14.65 -0.74
C GLY A 3 0.52 -15.36 -0.87
N VAL A 4 1.34 -14.97 -1.85
CA VAL A 4 2.68 -15.53 -2.06
C VAL A 4 3.57 -15.23 -0.85
N GLY A 5 3.51 -13.98 -0.36
CA GLY A 5 4.21 -13.56 0.85
C GLY A 5 3.81 -14.34 2.10
N ALA A 6 2.54 -14.76 2.20
CA ALA A 6 2.03 -15.53 3.33
C ALA A 6 2.41 -17.03 3.30
N LEU A 7 2.88 -17.58 2.17
CA LEU A 7 3.23 -19.01 2.03
C LEU A 7 4.20 -19.57 3.09
N PRO A 8 5.26 -18.86 3.52
CA PRO A 8 6.21 -19.38 4.53
C PRO A 8 5.54 -19.86 5.82
N VAL A 9 4.41 -19.26 6.20
CA VAL A 9 3.64 -19.64 7.41
C VAL A 9 3.06 -21.04 7.31
N LEU A 10 2.72 -21.53 6.12
CA LEU A 10 2.22 -22.91 5.91
C LEU A 10 3.27 -23.98 6.27
N PHE A 11 4.55 -23.61 6.23
CA PHE A 11 5.70 -24.44 6.59
C PHE A 11 6.16 -24.22 8.03
N GLY A 12 5.40 -23.47 8.84
CA GLY A 12 5.73 -23.20 10.23
C GLY A 12 6.86 -22.19 10.42
N ARG A 13 7.29 -21.49 9.36
CA ARG A 13 8.27 -20.41 9.47
C ARG A 13 7.57 -19.14 9.95
N THR A 14 8.08 -18.57 11.04
CA THR A 14 7.74 -17.22 11.50
C THR A 14 8.98 -16.35 11.41
N ILE A 15 8.79 -15.03 11.26
CA ILE A 15 9.88 -14.06 11.31
C ILE A 15 9.88 -13.35 12.66
N THR A 16 11.05 -12.90 13.09
CA THR A 16 11.16 -12.09 14.31
C THR A 16 10.69 -10.66 14.04
N ARG A 17 10.21 -9.96 15.08
CA ARG A 17 9.69 -8.58 14.98
C ARG A 17 10.63 -7.64 14.22
N LYS A 18 11.93 -7.72 14.49
CA LYS A 18 12.99 -6.96 13.80
C LYS A 18 13.01 -7.09 12.27
N TRP A 19 12.65 -8.26 11.74
CA TRP A 19 12.58 -8.50 10.31
C TRP A 19 11.23 -8.08 9.75
N SER A 20 10.16 -8.21 10.54
CA SER A 20 8.85 -7.65 10.17
C SER A 20 8.93 -6.13 10.01
N ASP A 21 9.53 -5.41 10.97
CA ASP A 21 9.69 -3.95 10.91
C ASP A 21 10.56 -3.51 9.72
N MET A 22 11.59 -4.29 9.36
CA MET A 22 12.41 -4.05 8.18
C MET A 22 11.64 -4.27 6.86
N LEU A 23 10.86 -5.34 6.78
CA LEU A 23 10.05 -5.68 5.61
C LEU A 23 8.91 -4.69 5.39
N LEU A 24 8.26 -4.24 6.46
CA LEU A 24 7.26 -3.17 6.43
C LEU A 24 7.91 -1.82 6.08
N GLY A 25 9.12 -1.54 6.58
CA GLY A 25 9.89 -0.38 6.15
C GLY A 25 10.17 -0.42 4.64
N PHE A 26 10.58 -1.58 4.11
CA PHE A 26 10.75 -1.81 2.68
C PHE A 26 9.47 -1.53 1.89
N ALA A 27 8.33 -2.01 2.37
CA ALA A 27 7.03 -1.74 1.76
C ALA A 27 6.74 -0.23 1.67
N ALA A 28 6.90 0.50 2.78
CA ALA A 28 6.77 1.96 2.80
C ALA A 28 7.67 2.66 1.77
N GLY A 29 8.93 2.21 1.66
CA GLY A 29 9.87 2.77 0.69
C GLY A 29 9.41 2.59 -0.76
N VAL A 30 8.94 1.39 -1.10
CA VAL A 30 8.37 1.09 -2.42
C VAL A 30 7.16 1.98 -2.70
N MET A 31 6.23 2.10 -1.76
CA MET A 31 5.02 2.92 -1.93
C MET A 31 5.33 4.41 -2.10
N ILE A 32 6.30 4.96 -1.34
CA ILE A 32 6.73 6.36 -1.50
C ILE A 32 7.23 6.56 -2.93
N SER A 33 8.13 5.69 -3.38
CA SER A 33 8.71 5.78 -4.72
C SER A 33 7.64 5.68 -5.81
N ALA A 34 6.77 4.68 -5.75
CA ALA A 34 5.66 4.50 -6.69
C ALA A 34 4.71 5.71 -6.72
N SER A 35 4.45 6.33 -5.56
CA SER A 35 3.61 7.54 -5.45
C SER A 35 4.17 8.69 -6.26
N PHE A 36 5.49 8.92 -6.21
CA PHE A 36 6.11 9.99 -6.99
C PHE A 36 6.29 9.60 -8.46
N PHE A 37 6.95 8.48 -8.72
CA PHE A 37 7.44 8.15 -10.05
C PHE A 37 6.39 7.52 -10.96
N SER A 38 5.50 6.67 -10.44
CA SER A 38 4.52 5.93 -11.26
C SER A 38 3.12 6.54 -11.21
N LEU A 39 2.89 7.54 -10.35
CA LEU A 39 1.58 8.17 -10.14
C LEU A 39 1.61 9.69 -10.32
N ILE A 40 2.32 10.43 -9.45
CA ILE A 40 2.31 11.90 -9.48
C ILE A 40 2.94 12.45 -10.76
N LEU A 41 4.13 11.96 -11.14
CA LEU A 41 4.83 12.44 -12.33
C LEU A 41 4.05 12.13 -13.62
N PRO A 42 3.59 10.89 -13.87
CA PRO A 42 2.72 10.59 -15.00
C PRO A 42 1.43 11.43 -15.00
N GLY A 43 0.79 11.59 -13.84
CA GLY A 43 -0.41 12.43 -13.71
C GLY A 43 -0.16 13.90 -14.09
N LEU A 44 0.97 14.46 -13.69
CA LEU A 44 1.38 15.82 -14.08
C LEU A 44 1.64 15.93 -15.59
N ASP A 45 2.33 14.96 -16.17
CA ASP A 45 2.67 14.97 -17.60
C ASP A 45 1.41 14.85 -18.47
N ILE A 46 0.48 13.97 -18.11
CA ILE A 46 -0.81 13.82 -18.79
C ILE A 46 -1.64 15.10 -18.62
N ALA A 47 -1.77 15.64 -17.40
CA ALA A 47 -2.53 16.89 -17.19
C ALA A 47 -1.93 18.08 -17.96
N LYS A 48 -0.60 18.14 -18.09
CA LYS A 48 0.08 19.18 -18.86
C LYS A 48 -0.19 19.02 -20.36
N ALA A 49 -0.22 17.78 -20.87
CA ALA A 49 -0.57 17.49 -22.24
C ALA A 49 -2.03 17.86 -22.56
N GLU A 50 -2.97 17.57 -21.65
CA GLU A 50 -4.39 17.86 -21.81
C GLU A 50 -4.71 19.37 -21.73
N THR A 51 -4.10 20.07 -20.77
CA THR A 51 -4.44 21.47 -20.47
C THR A 51 -3.56 22.49 -21.19
N GLY A 52 -2.39 22.07 -21.68
CA GLY A 52 -1.36 22.96 -22.25
C GLY A 52 -0.72 23.92 -21.23
N SER A 53 -0.99 23.77 -19.93
CA SER A 53 -0.55 24.70 -18.88
C SER A 53 0.05 23.96 -17.68
N VAL A 54 1.28 24.34 -17.31
CA VAL A 54 1.97 23.82 -16.12
C VAL A 54 1.20 24.15 -14.84
N TRP A 55 0.60 25.34 -14.77
CA TRP A 55 -0.18 25.76 -13.60
C TRP A 55 -1.46 24.95 -13.44
N ALA A 56 -2.15 24.66 -14.55
CA ALA A 56 -3.35 23.84 -14.53
C ALA A 56 -3.01 22.38 -14.16
N ALA A 57 -1.93 21.82 -14.72
CA ALA A 57 -1.45 20.49 -14.37
C ALA A 57 -1.09 20.37 -12.88
N ALA A 58 -0.35 21.35 -12.34
CA ALA A 58 0.00 21.40 -10.92
C ALA A 58 -1.25 21.51 -10.03
N ALA A 59 -2.26 22.29 -10.43
CA ALA A 59 -3.51 22.41 -9.69
C ALA A 59 -4.33 21.11 -9.68
N ILE A 60 -4.40 20.41 -10.82
CA ILE A 60 -5.03 19.09 -10.94
C ILE A 60 -4.33 18.09 -10.02
N ALA A 61 -3.00 18.00 -10.09
CA ALA A 61 -2.24 17.07 -9.27
C ALA A 61 -2.36 17.37 -7.78
N ALA A 62 -2.26 18.64 -7.37
CA ALA A 62 -2.47 19.04 -5.98
C ALA A 62 -3.90 18.72 -5.51
N GLY A 63 -4.90 19.00 -6.35
CA GLY A 63 -6.30 18.68 -6.07
C GLY A 63 -6.52 17.18 -5.90
N GLY A 64 -6.02 16.37 -6.83
CA GLY A 64 -6.08 14.91 -6.75
C GLY A 64 -5.43 14.37 -5.48
N ILE A 65 -4.19 14.77 -5.19
CA ILE A 65 -3.47 14.36 -3.97
C ILE A 65 -4.28 14.68 -2.71
N VAL A 66 -4.79 15.91 -2.59
CA VAL A 66 -5.58 16.32 -1.43
C VAL A 66 -6.87 15.51 -1.34
N LEU A 67 -7.59 15.31 -2.45
CA LEU A 67 -8.81 14.51 -2.48
C LEU A 67 -8.55 13.05 -2.08
N GLY A 68 -7.45 12.46 -2.56
CA GLY A 68 -7.02 11.10 -2.21
C GLY A 68 -6.71 10.96 -0.73
N ALA A 69 -5.90 11.87 -0.19
CA ALA A 69 -5.57 11.89 1.23
C ALA A 69 -6.81 12.12 2.11
N LEU A 70 -7.71 13.03 1.72
CA LEU A 70 -8.96 13.30 2.44
C LEU A 70 -9.93 12.11 2.39
N ALA A 71 -9.99 11.40 1.26
CA ALA A 71 -10.82 10.21 1.13
C ALA A 71 -10.37 9.13 2.11
N VAL A 72 -9.07 8.84 2.18
CA VAL A 72 -8.54 7.88 3.15
C VAL A 72 -8.68 8.38 4.58
N TYR A 73 -8.43 9.66 4.85
CA TYR A 73 -8.68 10.27 6.16
C TYR A 73 -10.13 10.07 6.61
N ALA A 74 -11.10 10.35 5.74
CA ALA A 74 -12.52 10.19 6.05
C ALA A 74 -12.89 8.72 6.28
N MET A 75 -12.31 7.80 5.50
CA MET A 75 -12.47 6.36 5.73
C MET A 75 -11.88 5.93 7.07
N ASN A 76 -10.72 6.47 7.45
CA ASN A 76 -10.05 6.18 8.71
C ASN A 76 -10.87 6.69 9.92
N GLU A 77 -11.44 7.90 9.83
CA GLU A 77 -12.26 8.49 10.88
C GLU A 77 -13.65 7.83 11.02
N ALA A 78 -14.26 7.44 9.90
CA ALA A 78 -15.59 6.81 9.89
C ALA A 78 -15.59 5.38 10.49
N LEU A 79 -14.42 4.76 10.56
CA LEU A 79 -14.25 3.41 11.06
C LEU A 79 -13.65 3.45 12.47
N PRO A 80 -14.18 2.67 13.43
CA PRO A 80 -13.64 2.62 14.77
C PRO A 80 -12.27 1.93 14.76
N HIS A 81 -11.20 2.69 14.59
CA HIS A 81 -9.83 2.19 14.65
C HIS A 81 -9.22 2.52 16.02
N GLU A 82 -8.99 1.50 16.85
CA GLU A 82 -8.02 1.67 17.93
C GLU A 82 -6.64 1.80 17.29
N HIS A 83 -5.99 2.96 17.49
CA HIS A 83 -4.58 3.12 17.19
C HIS A 83 -3.82 1.97 17.84
N PHE A 84 -2.90 1.34 17.10
CA PHE A 84 -2.26 0.07 17.44
C PHE A 84 -1.39 0.13 18.72
N ILE A 85 -1.97 0.37 19.89
CA ILE A 85 -1.28 0.39 21.17
C ILE A 85 -0.97 -1.07 21.51
N ALA A 86 0.20 -1.52 21.05
CA ALA A 86 0.82 -2.72 21.57
C ALA A 86 1.13 -2.50 23.06
N GLY A 87 0.18 -2.85 23.92
CA GLY A 87 0.45 -3.12 25.32
C GLY A 87 1.38 -4.34 25.47
N PRO A 88 1.97 -4.56 26.67
CA PRO A 88 2.93 -5.63 26.92
C PRO A 88 2.39 -7.02 26.52
N GLU A 89 3.25 -7.91 26.02
CA GLU A 89 2.86 -9.27 25.67
C GLU A 89 2.51 -10.11 26.90
N GLY A 90 1.26 -10.54 26.98
CA GLY A 90 0.72 -11.51 27.95
C GLY A 90 -0.80 -11.35 28.08
N ALA A 91 -1.57 -12.43 27.86
CA ALA A 91 -3.02 -12.57 28.01
C ALA A 91 -3.84 -11.26 28.01
N ASP A 92 -3.64 -10.40 27.01
CA ASP A 92 -4.37 -9.15 26.89
C ASP A 92 -5.72 -9.45 26.23
N PRO A 93 -6.86 -9.24 26.93
CA PRO A 93 -8.19 -9.45 26.37
C PRO A 93 -8.43 -8.67 25.06
N GLY A 94 -7.69 -7.59 24.82
CA GLY A 94 -7.76 -6.77 23.62
C GLY A 94 -6.90 -7.24 22.44
N ALA A 95 -6.02 -8.24 22.61
CA ALA A 95 -5.09 -8.65 21.56
C ALA A 95 -5.79 -9.18 20.29
N LEU A 96 -6.90 -9.89 20.47
CA LEU A 96 -7.70 -10.42 19.35
C LEU A 96 -8.42 -9.28 18.60
N SER A 97 -9.01 -8.34 19.34
CA SER A 97 -9.65 -7.15 18.76
C SER A 97 -8.64 -6.31 17.97
N ARG A 98 -7.44 -6.07 18.51
CA ARG A 98 -6.38 -5.32 17.82
C ARG A 98 -5.92 -6.01 16.54
N ILE A 99 -5.74 -7.33 16.54
CA ILE A 99 -5.34 -8.03 15.30
C ILE A 99 -6.44 -8.04 14.24
N TRP A 100 -7.71 -8.10 14.63
CA TRP A 100 -8.78 -7.94 13.65
C TRP A 100 -8.87 -6.51 13.10
N LEU A 101 -8.63 -5.49 13.93
CA LEU A 101 -8.47 -4.12 13.46
C LEU A 101 -7.30 -3.98 12.48
N PHE A 102 -6.18 -4.66 12.72
CA PHE A 102 -5.04 -4.71 11.77
C PHE A 102 -5.41 -5.33 10.44
N VAL A 103 -6.08 -6.49 10.47
CA VAL A 103 -6.48 -7.21 9.27
C VAL A 103 -7.46 -6.36 8.46
N ILE A 104 -8.42 -5.70 9.13
CA ILE A 104 -9.38 -4.80 8.48
C ILE A 104 -8.66 -3.59 7.89
N ALA A 105 -7.76 -2.94 8.64
CA ALA A 105 -6.97 -1.81 8.18
C ALA A 105 -6.18 -2.18 6.91
N ILE A 106 -5.39 -3.26 6.93
CA ILE A 106 -4.64 -3.73 5.75
C ILE A 106 -5.57 -4.06 4.58
N THR A 107 -6.72 -4.68 4.84
CA THR A 107 -7.70 -4.96 3.77
C THR A 107 -8.18 -3.68 3.10
N ILE A 108 -8.40 -2.61 3.88
CA ILE A 108 -8.80 -1.31 3.37
C ILE A 108 -7.65 -0.66 2.59
N HIS A 109 -6.39 -0.79 3.03
CA HIS A 109 -5.23 -0.27 2.33
C HIS A 109 -4.95 -0.93 0.99
N ASN A 110 -5.24 -2.22 0.90
CA ASN A 110 -5.13 -2.98 -0.35
C ASN A 110 -6.11 -2.48 -1.44
N PHE A 111 -7.18 -1.77 -1.06
CA PHE A 111 -8.13 -1.24 -2.02
C PHE A 111 -7.55 -0.07 -2.83
N PRO A 112 -7.01 1.01 -2.23
CA PRO A 112 -6.25 2.04 -2.95
C PRO A 112 -5.09 1.50 -3.79
N GLU A 113 -4.35 0.51 -3.32
CA GLU A 113 -3.28 -0.12 -4.10
C GLU A 113 -3.81 -0.80 -5.36
N GLY A 114 -4.88 -1.58 -5.21
CA GLY A 114 -5.59 -2.17 -6.33
C GLY A 114 -6.01 -1.09 -7.33
N MET A 115 -6.69 -0.05 -6.87
CA MET A 115 -7.11 1.08 -7.71
C MET A 115 -5.93 1.74 -8.42
N ALA A 116 -4.80 1.96 -7.74
CA ALA A 116 -3.61 2.54 -8.32
C ALA A 116 -3.11 1.72 -9.51
N VAL A 117 -3.00 0.38 -9.35
CA VAL A 117 -2.64 -0.53 -10.46
C VAL A 117 -3.64 -0.39 -11.62
N GLY A 118 -4.94 -0.41 -11.33
CA GLY A 118 -5.99 -0.28 -12.35
C GLY A 118 -5.91 1.04 -13.13
N VAL A 119 -5.73 2.15 -12.42
CA VAL A 119 -5.55 3.48 -12.99
C VAL A 119 -4.27 3.55 -13.82
N GLY A 120 -3.16 2.98 -13.34
CA GLY A 120 -1.89 2.93 -14.04
C GLY A 120 -1.99 2.25 -15.40
N PHE A 121 -2.75 1.16 -15.52
CA PHE A 121 -3.03 0.50 -16.80
C PHE A 121 -4.07 1.23 -17.66
N GLY A 122 -4.99 1.97 -17.05
CA GLY A 122 -6.13 2.57 -17.75
C GLY A 122 -5.76 3.70 -18.71
N GLY A 123 -4.55 4.27 -18.61
CA GLY A 123 -4.04 5.29 -19.52
C GLY A 123 -3.42 4.77 -20.82
N GLY A 124 -3.40 3.46 -21.05
CA GLY A 124 -2.75 2.84 -22.22
C GLY A 124 -1.24 2.73 -22.13
N ASP A 125 -0.61 3.32 -21.11
CA ASP A 125 0.80 3.14 -20.79
C ASP A 125 1.01 1.83 -20.00
N VAL A 126 1.19 0.75 -20.75
CA VAL A 126 1.44 -0.58 -20.19
C VAL A 126 2.76 -0.63 -19.42
N ALA A 127 3.76 0.18 -19.79
CA ALA A 127 5.06 0.21 -19.12
C ALA A 127 4.91 0.77 -17.69
N ASN A 128 4.26 1.93 -17.55
CA ASN A 128 3.93 2.51 -16.25
C ASN A 128 3.04 1.57 -15.40
N GLY A 129 2.00 0.98 -16.01
CA GLY A 129 1.13 0.01 -15.34
C GLY A 129 1.90 -1.22 -14.81
N MET A 130 2.84 -1.74 -15.61
CA MET A 130 3.69 -2.87 -15.21
C MET A 130 4.71 -2.51 -14.13
N SER A 131 5.32 -1.32 -14.21
CA SER A 131 6.19 -0.77 -13.14
C SER A 131 5.43 -0.74 -11.82
N LEU A 132 4.27 -0.08 -11.80
CA LEU A 132 3.42 0.08 -10.62
C LEU A 132 2.93 -1.26 -10.06
N ALA A 133 2.44 -2.16 -10.93
CA ALA A 133 2.01 -3.50 -10.54
C ALA A 133 3.15 -4.33 -9.94
N THR A 134 4.36 -4.20 -10.47
CA THR A 134 5.55 -4.90 -9.95
C THR A 134 5.94 -4.34 -8.59
N GLY A 135 5.96 -3.00 -8.43
CA GLY A 135 6.21 -2.34 -7.16
C GLY A 135 5.25 -2.77 -6.07
N ILE A 136 3.94 -2.62 -6.32
CA ILE A 136 2.89 -3.06 -5.39
C ILE A 136 2.98 -4.58 -5.16
N GLY A 137 3.28 -5.37 -6.19
CA GLY A 137 3.57 -6.79 -6.00
C GLY A 137 4.72 -7.07 -5.01
N LEU A 138 5.82 -6.34 -5.10
CA LEU A 138 6.99 -6.54 -4.26
C LEU A 138 6.73 -6.19 -2.79
N GLN A 139 5.93 -5.17 -2.52
CA GLN A 139 5.64 -4.76 -1.15
C GLN A 139 4.51 -5.58 -0.49
N ASN A 140 3.55 -6.09 -1.26
CA ASN A 140 2.43 -6.86 -0.71
C ASN A 140 2.87 -8.23 -0.18
N ALA A 141 3.98 -8.77 -0.68
CA ALA A 141 4.55 -10.01 -0.14
C ALA A 141 5.03 -9.83 1.33
N PRO A 142 5.89 -8.85 1.67
CA PRO A 142 6.14 -8.39 3.04
C PRO A 142 4.90 -8.26 3.92
N GLU A 143 3.85 -7.56 3.44
CA GLU A 143 2.64 -7.30 4.21
C GLU A 143 1.81 -8.56 4.47
N GLY A 144 1.62 -9.38 3.44
CA GLY A 144 0.91 -10.66 3.55
C GLY A 144 1.60 -11.61 4.54
N LEU A 145 2.94 -11.60 4.57
CA LEU A 145 3.72 -12.32 5.58
C LEU A 145 3.47 -11.76 6.99
N ALA A 146 3.47 -10.43 7.15
CA ALA A 146 3.24 -9.78 8.44
C ALA A 146 1.86 -10.12 9.02
N VAL A 147 0.80 -10.07 8.21
CA VAL A 147 -0.57 -10.48 8.60
C VAL A 147 -0.58 -11.96 9.03
N ALA A 148 -0.01 -12.84 8.21
CA ALA A 148 -0.02 -14.26 8.50
C ALA A 148 0.77 -14.60 9.78
N VAL A 149 1.89 -13.93 10.03
CA VAL A 149 2.72 -14.12 11.24
C VAL A 149 2.03 -13.56 12.49
N ALA A 150 1.37 -12.40 12.40
CA ALA A 150 0.61 -11.83 13.51
C ALA A 150 -0.52 -12.78 13.97
N LEU A 151 -1.27 -13.35 13.02
CA LEU A 151 -2.32 -14.34 13.31
C LEU A 151 -1.75 -15.62 13.94
N ARG A 152 -0.58 -16.09 13.49
CA ARG A 152 0.12 -17.21 14.11
C ARG A 152 0.52 -16.92 15.55
N GLY A 153 0.93 -15.70 15.86
CA GLY A 153 1.28 -15.26 17.21
C GLY A 153 0.12 -15.38 18.21
N LEU A 154 -1.13 -15.23 17.73
CA LEU A 154 -2.35 -15.45 18.54
C LEU A 154 -2.83 -16.91 18.59
N GLY A 155 -2.04 -17.86 18.06
CA GLY A 155 -2.41 -19.27 18.07
C GLY A 155 -3.35 -19.70 16.95
N TYR A 156 -3.63 -18.86 15.94
CA TYR A 156 -4.40 -19.29 14.78
C TYR A 156 -3.67 -20.41 14.03
N ALA A 157 -4.43 -21.37 13.49
CA ALA A 157 -3.88 -22.44 12.67
C ALA A 157 -3.19 -21.88 11.41
N LYS A 158 -2.14 -22.56 10.94
CA LYS A 158 -1.34 -22.14 9.76
C LYS A 158 -2.18 -21.89 8.50
N GLY A 159 -3.12 -22.79 8.20
CA GLY A 159 -4.00 -22.66 7.03
C GLY A 159 -4.97 -21.47 7.17
N ARG A 160 -5.49 -21.24 8.38
CA ARG A 160 -6.39 -20.10 8.65
C ARG A 160 -5.64 -18.76 8.56
N SER A 161 -4.41 -18.71 9.07
CA SER A 161 -3.57 -17.51 9.02
C SER A 161 -3.22 -17.14 7.58
N PHE A 162 -2.84 -18.13 6.77
CA PHE A 162 -2.61 -17.96 5.34
C PHE A 162 -3.87 -17.51 4.59
N LEU A 163 -5.01 -18.17 4.84
CA LEU A 163 -6.26 -17.84 4.14
C LEU A 163 -6.70 -16.40 4.43
N ILE A 164 -6.62 -15.95 5.68
CA ILE A 164 -6.96 -14.56 6.03
C ILE A 164 -6.04 -13.58 5.29
N ALA A 165 -4.72 -13.80 5.32
CA ALA A 165 -3.76 -12.94 4.59
C ALA A 165 -3.97 -12.96 3.06
N LEU A 166 -4.39 -14.10 2.49
CA LEU A 166 -4.75 -14.17 1.08
C LEU A 166 -6.01 -13.33 0.81
N MET A 167 -7.03 -13.44 1.67
CA MET A 167 -8.30 -12.72 1.52
C MET A 167 -8.12 -11.20 1.60
N THR A 168 -7.20 -10.70 2.44
CA THR A 168 -6.91 -9.25 2.45
C THR A 168 -6.36 -8.79 1.10
N GLY A 169 -5.50 -9.57 0.45
CA GLY A 169 -4.94 -9.25 -0.87
C GLY A 169 -5.93 -9.39 -2.04
N LEU A 170 -7.00 -10.19 -1.89
CA LEU A 170 -8.02 -10.34 -2.93
C LEU A 170 -8.90 -9.09 -3.13
N VAL A 171 -8.73 -8.06 -2.29
CA VAL A 171 -9.34 -6.75 -2.51
C VAL A 171 -8.62 -5.96 -3.61
N GLU A 172 -7.33 -6.21 -3.86
CA GLU A 172 -6.55 -5.48 -4.88
C GLU A 172 -7.12 -5.68 -6.30
N PRO A 173 -7.47 -6.91 -6.77
CA PRO A 173 -8.08 -7.09 -8.09
C PRO A 173 -9.43 -6.37 -8.23
N VAL A 174 -10.20 -6.27 -7.13
CA VAL A 174 -11.49 -5.54 -7.12
C VAL A 174 -11.24 -4.04 -7.25
N GLY A 175 -10.29 -3.50 -6.46
CA GLY A 175 -9.86 -2.11 -6.58
C GLY A 175 -9.33 -1.81 -7.98
N GLY A 176 -8.51 -2.69 -8.55
CA GLY A 176 -7.94 -2.51 -9.89
C GLY A 176 -8.98 -2.53 -11.00
N LEU A 177 -9.99 -3.40 -10.89
CA LEU A 177 -11.11 -3.38 -11.83
C LEU A 177 -11.89 -2.06 -11.76
N ILE A 178 -12.16 -1.56 -10.55
CA ILE A 178 -12.85 -0.27 -10.37
C ILE A 178 -11.99 0.88 -10.91
N GLY A 179 -10.69 0.89 -10.60
CA GLY A 179 -9.74 1.90 -11.04
C GLY A 179 -9.66 1.99 -12.57
N VAL A 180 -9.48 0.86 -13.26
CA VAL A 180 -9.39 0.83 -14.73
C VAL A 180 -10.71 1.24 -15.38
N VAL A 181 -11.85 0.78 -14.87
CA VAL A 181 -13.18 1.17 -15.40
C VAL A 181 -13.42 2.67 -15.23
N ALA A 182 -13.07 3.23 -14.06
CA ALA A 182 -13.28 4.65 -13.79
C ALA A 182 -12.54 5.55 -14.79
N VAL A 183 -11.28 5.24 -15.11
CA VAL A 183 -10.46 6.07 -16.01
C VAL A 183 -10.70 5.79 -17.49
N THR A 184 -11.06 4.56 -17.87
CA THR A 184 -11.40 4.24 -19.26
C THR A 184 -12.74 4.84 -19.68
N MET A 185 -13.67 5.07 -18.74
CA MET A 185 -14.92 5.77 -19.02
C MET A 185 -14.75 7.30 -19.09
N ALA A 186 -13.63 7.84 -18.60
CA ALA A 186 -13.37 9.27 -18.54
C ALA A 186 -11.86 9.54 -18.60
N GLU A 187 -11.28 9.52 -19.80
CA GLU A 187 -9.84 9.74 -20.01
C GLU A 187 -9.35 11.05 -19.38
N ALA A 188 -10.16 12.11 -19.43
CA ALA A 188 -9.86 13.41 -18.79
C ALA A 188 -9.77 13.35 -17.25
N LEU A 189 -10.21 12.26 -16.62
CA LEU A 189 -10.05 12.01 -15.19
C LEU A 189 -8.80 11.21 -14.86
N LEU A 190 -8.05 10.72 -15.85
CA LEU A 190 -6.85 9.93 -15.61
C LEU A 190 -5.80 10.68 -14.76
N PRO A 191 -5.49 11.97 -15.02
CA PRO A 191 -4.57 12.71 -14.16
C PRO A 191 -5.06 12.84 -12.72
N TRP A 192 -6.37 13.04 -12.55
CA TRP A 192 -7.01 13.09 -11.24
C TRP A 192 -6.92 11.74 -10.54
N GLY A 193 -7.17 10.63 -11.25
CA GLY A 193 -7.10 9.28 -10.72
C GLY A 193 -5.71 8.91 -10.24
N LEU A 194 -4.68 9.20 -11.03
CA LEU A 194 -3.27 8.91 -10.68
C LEU A 194 -2.84 9.69 -9.43
N THR A 195 -3.12 11.00 -9.42
CA THR A 195 -2.70 11.89 -8.33
C THR A 195 -3.55 11.67 -7.07
N PHE A 196 -4.82 11.28 -7.22
CA PHE A 196 -5.67 10.77 -6.14
C PHE A 196 -5.09 9.50 -5.51
N ALA A 197 -4.73 8.50 -6.32
CA ALA A 197 -4.14 7.26 -5.82
C ALA A 197 -2.83 7.53 -5.06
N ALA A 198 -2.00 8.44 -5.56
CA ALA A 198 -0.78 8.86 -4.86
C ALA A 198 -1.07 9.54 -3.52
N GLY A 199 -2.05 10.46 -3.47
CA GLY A 199 -2.43 11.13 -2.22
C GLY A 199 -2.96 10.16 -1.17
N ALA A 200 -3.79 9.21 -1.58
CA ALA A 200 -4.28 8.13 -0.73
C ALA A 200 -3.11 7.30 -0.16
N MET A 201 -2.17 6.89 -1.04
CA MET A 201 -1.00 6.09 -0.65
C MET A 201 -0.07 6.85 0.32
N LEU A 202 0.21 8.13 0.05
CA LEU A 202 1.04 8.98 0.91
C LEU A 202 0.43 9.16 2.31
N TYR A 203 -0.89 9.31 2.41
CA TYR A 203 -1.58 9.37 3.70
C TYR A 203 -1.35 8.09 4.52
N ILE A 204 -1.57 6.91 3.91
CA ILE A 204 -1.42 5.60 4.56
C ILE A 204 0.01 5.39 5.06
N ILE A 205 1.00 5.64 4.20
CA ILE A 205 2.43 5.48 4.55
C ILE A 205 2.77 6.34 5.78
N SER A 206 2.35 7.60 5.76
CA SER A 206 2.69 8.56 6.81
C SER A 206 1.93 8.29 8.11
N HIS A 207 0.65 7.97 8.04
CA HIS A 207 -0.21 7.84 9.21
C HIS A 207 -0.07 6.47 9.88
N GLU A 208 0.30 5.43 9.12
CA GLU A 208 0.29 4.06 9.62
C GLU A 208 1.63 3.34 9.51
N ILE A 209 2.15 3.17 8.29
CA ILE A 209 3.28 2.25 8.05
C ILE A 209 4.57 2.77 8.71
N ILE A 210 4.90 4.05 8.51
CA ILE A 210 6.09 4.65 9.13
C ILE A 210 6.00 4.61 10.67
N PRO A 211 4.91 5.08 11.30
CA PRO A 211 4.74 4.95 12.74
C PRO A 211 4.88 3.51 13.23
N GLU A 212 4.21 2.53 12.60
CA GLU A 212 4.20 1.13 13.03
C GLU A 212 5.59 0.50 13.03
N THR A 213 6.36 0.73 11.98
CA THR A 213 7.74 0.22 11.87
C THR A 213 8.69 0.77 12.94
N HIS A 214 8.37 1.94 13.52
CA HIS A 214 9.20 2.59 14.53
C HIS A 214 8.78 2.24 15.97
N ARG A 215 7.65 1.54 16.16
CA ARG A 215 7.17 1.15 17.51
C ARG A 215 7.99 0.03 18.15
N GLY A 216 8.50 -0.90 17.34
CA GLY A 216 9.20 -2.09 17.82
C GLY A 216 10.63 -1.85 18.33
N GLY A 217 11.11 -0.61 18.33
CA GLY A 217 12.50 -0.26 18.68
C GLY A 217 13.54 -0.64 17.61
N HIS A 218 13.11 -1.15 16.45
CA HIS A 218 13.98 -1.54 15.33
C HIS A 218 14.08 -0.46 14.24
N GLN A 219 14.01 0.81 14.64
CA GLN A 219 13.91 1.98 13.76
C GLN A 219 15.01 1.98 12.69
N HIS A 220 16.27 1.72 13.05
CA HIS A 220 17.37 1.66 12.08
C HIS A 220 17.14 0.64 10.96
N ARG A 221 16.57 -0.54 11.29
CA ARG A 221 16.29 -1.59 10.30
C ARG A 221 15.09 -1.24 9.44
N ALA A 222 14.06 -0.66 10.05
CA ALA A 222 12.92 -0.11 9.32
C ALA A 222 13.38 0.95 8.31
N THR A 223 14.23 1.89 8.72
CA THR A 223 14.81 2.92 7.84
C THR A 223 15.67 2.30 6.74
N THR A 224 16.50 1.28 7.04
CA THR A 224 17.25 0.55 6.00
C THR A 224 16.31 -0.10 4.99
N GLY A 225 15.26 -0.79 5.47
CA GLY A 225 14.22 -1.34 4.62
C GLY A 225 13.63 -0.29 3.70
N LEU A 226 13.20 0.84 4.26
CA LEU A 226 12.62 1.97 3.53
C LEU A 226 13.55 2.50 2.44
N ILE A 227 14.81 2.74 2.75
CA ILE A 227 15.78 3.21 1.75
C ILE A 227 15.95 2.17 0.63
N VAL A 228 16.09 0.90 0.97
CA VAL A 228 16.24 -0.18 -0.02
C VAL A 228 14.99 -0.30 -0.89
N GLY A 229 13.80 -0.26 -0.30
CA GLY A 229 12.53 -0.33 -1.03
C GLY A 229 12.35 0.85 -1.98
N LEU A 230 12.66 2.06 -1.51
CA LEU A 230 12.60 3.27 -2.33
C LEU A 230 13.55 3.19 -3.52
N VAL A 231 14.83 2.86 -3.28
CA VAL A 231 15.85 2.75 -4.33
C VAL A 231 15.51 1.66 -5.33
N LEU A 232 15.06 0.49 -4.85
CA LEU A 232 14.67 -0.61 -5.72
C LEU A 232 13.48 -0.21 -6.60
N MET A 233 12.44 0.38 -6.01
CA MET A 233 11.28 0.80 -6.77
C MET A 233 11.62 1.92 -7.76
N MET A 234 12.45 2.89 -7.38
CA MET A 234 12.92 3.93 -8.30
C MET A 234 13.69 3.31 -9.47
N PHE A 235 14.55 2.32 -9.20
CA PHE A 235 15.28 1.62 -10.25
C PHE A 235 14.34 0.84 -11.17
N LEU A 236 13.34 0.14 -10.62
CA LEU A 236 12.34 -0.58 -11.39
C LEU A 236 11.52 0.37 -12.26
N ASP A 237 11.12 1.52 -11.70
CA ASP A 237 10.35 2.50 -12.45
C ASP A 237 11.15 3.04 -13.63
N VAL A 238 12.37 3.52 -13.39
CA VAL A 238 13.25 4.05 -14.45
C VAL A 238 13.64 2.99 -15.51
N THR A 239 13.60 1.69 -15.18
CA THR A 239 14.01 0.62 -16.11
C THR A 239 12.83 -0.07 -16.81
N LEU A 240 11.63 -0.01 -16.24
CA LEU A 240 10.44 -0.69 -16.75
C LEU A 240 9.34 0.27 -17.24
N GLY A 241 9.39 1.55 -16.84
CA GLY A 241 8.49 2.63 -17.21
C GLY A 241 9.17 3.62 -18.15
#